data_AF-A0A936A976-F1
#
_entry.id   AF-A0A936A976-F1
#
_cell.length_a   1.000
_cell.length_b   1.000
_cell.length_c   1.000
_cell.angle_alpha   90.00
_cell.angle_beta   90.00
_cell.angle_gamma   90.00
#
_symmetry.space_group_name_H-M   'P 1'
#
loop_
_entity.id
_entity.type
_entity.pdbx_description
1 polymer ?
#
loop_
_entity_poly.entity_id
_entity_poly.type
_entity_poly.pdbx_seq_one_letter_code
_entity_poly.pdbx_strand_id
1 'polypeptide(L)'
;MEALHQYILDKINSIPPQQRILITSHDAFHYFGNRYGLQVESLIGTSTEADVQTGDFMRVNQLIKDRNIPAIFIESTINPKLMEQISRENNISIGGKLFADSLGDENSPANTYINLLKNNANTIADALSKNPVATNLNKSGEKSKTSIWFFLIPFAIIALALFVVLKKRSN
;
A
#
# COMPACT_ATOMS: atom_id res chain seq x y z
N MET A 1 30.98 1.84 -5.75
CA MET A 1 30.16 0.81 -5.07
C MET A 1 29.95 1.12 -3.59
N GLU A 2 30.97 1.56 -2.84
CA GLU A 2 30.82 1.91 -1.41
C GLU A 2 29.76 2.98 -1.12
N ALA A 3 29.79 4.11 -1.84
CA ALA A 3 28.79 5.17 -1.66
C ALA A 3 27.35 4.70 -1.97
N LEU A 4 27.18 3.75 -2.90
CA LEU A 4 25.88 3.14 -3.19
C LEU A 4 25.45 2.22 -2.04
N HIS A 5 26.39 1.41 -1.54
CA HIS A 5 26.13 0.56 -0.39
C HIS A 5 25.65 1.37 0.82
N GLN A 6 26.37 2.43 1.19
CA GLN A 6 26.00 3.28 2.31
C GLN A 6 24.64 3.96 2.10
N TYR A 7 24.39 4.45 0.87
CA TYR A 7 23.10 5.05 0.53
C TYR A 7 21.92 4.09 0.75
N ILE A 8 22.05 2.83 0.29
CA ILE A 8 21.00 1.82 0.47
C ILE A 8 20.84 1.48 1.96
N LEU A 9 21.95 1.32 2.68
CA LEU A 9 21.94 1.03 4.11
C LEU A 9 21.20 2.12 4.90
N ASP A 10 21.50 3.39 4.63
CA ASP A 10 20.83 4.53 5.29
C ASP A 10 19.33 4.56 4.97
N LYS A 11 18.97 4.29 3.71
CA LYS A 11 17.57 4.22 3.29
C LYS A 11 16.80 3.12 4.01
N ILE A 12 17.33 1.90 4.04
CA ILE A 12 16.66 0.78 4.72
C ILE A 12 16.65 0.99 6.24
N ASN A 13 17.68 1.61 6.82
CA ASN A 13 17.71 1.93 8.24
C ASN A 13 16.68 2.97 8.69
N SER A 14 16.13 3.77 7.76
CA SER A 14 15.02 4.67 8.05
C SER A 14 13.70 3.95 8.35
N ILE A 15 13.59 2.68 7.97
CA ILE A 15 12.41 1.85 8.24
C ILE A 15 12.46 1.37 9.69
N PRO A 16 11.39 1.54 10.49
CA PRO A 16 11.32 0.98 11.83
C PRO A 16 11.58 -0.54 11.82
N PRO A 17 12.40 -1.09 12.74
CA PRO A 17 12.81 -2.49 12.70
C PRO A 17 11.66 -3.50 12.57
N GLN A 18 10.53 -3.25 13.25
CA GLN A 18 9.34 -4.09 13.21
C GLN A 18 8.62 -4.10 11.85
N GLN A 19 8.90 -3.14 10.97
CA GLN A 19 8.30 -3.02 9.63
C GLN A 19 9.24 -3.52 8.51
N ARG A 20 10.43 -4.03 8.85
CA ARG A 20 11.45 -4.50 7.89
C ARG A 20 11.13 -5.88 7.30
N ILE A 21 9.90 -6.05 6.84
CA ILE A 21 9.42 -7.26 6.16
C ILE A 21 9.06 -6.87 4.72
N LEU A 22 9.83 -7.40 3.77
CA LEU A 22 9.66 -7.18 2.34
C LEU A 22 8.91 -8.36 1.73
N ILE A 23 7.66 -8.13 1.32
CA ILE A 23 6.84 -9.14 0.63
C ILE A 23 6.83 -8.87 -0.88
N THR A 24 7.30 -9.81 -1.70
CA THR A 24 7.40 -9.70 -3.18
C THR A 24 6.66 -10.83 -3.90
N SER A 25 6.60 -10.75 -5.24
CA SER A 25 5.96 -11.80 -6.06
C SER A 25 6.78 -13.10 -6.04
N HIS A 26 8.09 -13.02 -6.26
CA HIS A 26 9.01 -14.17 -6.23
C HIS A 26 10.27 -13.90 -5.39
N ASP A 27 11.02 -14.97 -5.09
CA ASP A 27 12.19 -14.94 -4.21
C ASP A 27 13.45 -14.40 -4.92
N ALA A 28 13.46 -13.12 -5.25
CA ALA A 28 14.60 -12.45 -5.90
C ALA A 28 15.43 -11.54 -4.98
N PHE A 29 14.91 -11.21 -3.80
CA PHE A 29 15.48 -10.16 -2.95
C PHE A 29 16.26 -10.68 -1.74
N HIS A 30 16.47 -11.99 -1.62
CA HIS A 30 17.10 -12.60 -0.44
C HIS A 30 18.49 -12.01 -0.10
N TYR A 31 19.36 -11.83 -1.11
CA TYR A 31 20.67 -11.19 -0.93
C TYR A 31 20.55 -9.73 -0.50
N PHE A 32 19.61 -8.99 -1.08
CA PHE A 32 19.34 -7.60 -0.72
C PHE A 32 18.86 -7.51 0.73
N GLY A 33 17.88 -8.34 1.11
CA GLY A 33 17.35 -8.39 2.46
C GLY A 33 18.40 -8.76 3.50
N ASN A 34 19.16 -9.82 3.25
CA ASN A 34 20.25 -10.23 4.15
C ASN A 34 21.31 -9.15 4.31
N ARG A 35 21.64 -8.42 3.24
CA ARG A 35 22.68 -7.39 3.29
C ARG A 35 22.25 -6.14 4.07
N TYR A 36 20.96 -5.79 4.03
CA TYR A 36 20.42 -4.53 4.55
C TYR A 36 19.45 -4.70 5.73
N GLY A 37 19.22 -5.92 6.20
CA GLY A 37 18.39 -6.20 7.37
C GLY A 37 16.89 -6.16 7.10
N LEU A 38 16.44 -6.71 5.97
CA LEU A 38 15.03 -6.99 5.69
C LEU A 38 14.78 -8.49 5.76
N GLN A 39 13.71 -8.90 6.43
CA GLN A 39 13.13 -10.23 6.24
C GLN A 39 12.42 -10.24 4.89
N VAL A 40 12.77 -11.19 4.01
CA VAL A 40 12.17 -11.30 2.68
C VAL A 40 11.22 -12.48 2.64
N GLU A 41 10.02 -12.24 2.13
CA GLU A 41 8.97 -13.23 1.96
C GLU A 41 8.43 -13.11 0.53
N SER A 42 8.17 -14.22 -0.12
CA SER A 42 7.63 -14.23 -1.49
C SER A 42 6.44 -15.17 -1.61
N LEU A 43 5.67 -15.02 -2.70
CA LEU A 43 4.62 -15.99 -3.06
C LEU A 43 5.15 -17.16 -3.87
N ILE A 44 6.12 -16.88 -4.75
CA ILE A 44 6.75 -17.87 -5.62
C ILE A 44 8.17 -18.11 -5.09
N GLY A 45 8.61 -19.37 -5.11
CA GLY A 45 9.98 -19.74 -4.75
C GLY A 45 11.03 -19.22 -5.74
N THR A 46 12.23 -19.78 -5.68
CA THR A 46 13.39 -19.32 -6.47
C THR A 46 13.29 -19.58 -7.97
N SER A 47 12.36 -20.44 -8.42
CA SER A 47 12.06 -20.62 -9.83
C SER A 47 10.73 -19.95 -10.15
N THR A 48 10.71 -19.08 -11.16
CA THR A 48 9.48 -18.47 -11.70
C THR A 48 8.57 -19.49 -12.38
N GLU A 49 9.06 -20.72 -12.61
CA GLU A 49 8.28 -21.88 -13.07
C GLU A 49 7.59 -22.63 -11.92
N ALA A 50 7.88 -22.29 -10.67
CA ALA A 50 7.17 -22.86 -9.54
C ALA A 50 5.75 -22.27 -9.48
N ASP A 51 4.74 -23.11 -9.67
CA ASP A 51 3.35 -22.71 -9.44
C ASP A 51 3.18 -22.20 -8.01
N VAL A 52 2.40 -21.11 -7.84
CA VAL A 52 2.03 -20.63 -6.52
C VAL A 52 1.23 -21.71 -5.81
N GLN A 53 1.82 -22.25 -4.74
CA GLN A 53 1.13 -23.22 -3.92
C GLN A 53 0.10 -22.50 -3.05
N THR A 54 -1.07 -23.12 -2.83
CA THR A 54 -2.09 -22.58 -1.92
C THR A 54 -1.52 -22.26 -0.52
N GLY A 55 -0.51 -23.02 -0.09
CA GLY A 55 0.22 -22.78 1.15
C GLY A 55 0.95 -21.43 1.21
N ASP A 56 1.58 -21.00 0.12
CA ASP A 56 2.31 -19.72 0.07
C ASP A 56 1.36 -18.54 0.16
N PHE A 57 0.24 -18.61 -0.56
CA PHE A 57 -0.82 -17.61 -0.49
C PHE A 57 -1.37 -17.48 0.94
N MET A 58 -1.66 -18.61 1.59
CA MET A 58 -2.13 -18.63 2.99
C MET A 58 -1.09 -18.07 3.97
N ARG A 59 0.17 -18.45 3.82
CA ARG A 59 1.27 -17.97 4.67
C ARG A 59 1.42 -16.46 4.57
N VAL A 60 1.44 -15.90 3.35
CA VAL A 60 1.56 -14.45 3.13
C VAL A 60 0.36 -13.71 3.71
N ASN A 61 -0.86 -14.20 3.50
CA ASN A 61 -2.07 -13.62 4.09
C ASN A 61 -2.02 -13.61 5.62
N GLN A 62 -1.56 -14.70 6.24
CA GLN A 62 -1.44 -14.79 7.69
C GLN A 62 -0.38 -13.81 8.21
N LEU A 63 0.77 -13.73 7.55
CA LEU A 63 1.86 -12.84 7.93
C LEU A 63 1.43 -11.36 7.88
N ILE A 64 0.70 -10.95 6.84
CA ILE A 64 0.18 -9.58 6.70
C ILE A 64 -0.68 -9.21 7.91
N LYS A 65 -1.58 -10.10 8.33
CA LYS A 65 -2.48 -9.90 9.48
C LYS A 65 -1.71 -9.85 10.80
N ASP A 66 -0.75 -10.74 10.99
CA ASP A 66 -0.05 -10.90 12.28
C ASP A 66 1.03 -9.84 12.54
N ARG A 67 1.50 -9.15 11.49
CA ARG A 67 2.64 -8.21 11.58
C ARG A 67 2.29 -6.77 11.24
N ASN A 68 1.03 -6.47 10.92
CA ASN A 68 0.58 -5.12 10.54
C ASN A 68 1.49 -4.48 9.48
N ILE A 69 1.83 -5.27 8.46
CA ILE A 69 2.74 -4.86 7.40
C ILE A 69 2.10 -3.70 6.62
N PRO A 70 2.83 -2.59 6.36
CA PRO A 70 2.23 -1.41 5.74
C PRO A 70 2.00 -1.59 4.23
N ALA A 71 2.82 -2.40 3.55
CA ALA A 71 2.76 -2.58 2.11
C ALA A 71 3.33 -3.92 1.62
N ILE A 72 2.89 -4.34 0.44
CA ILE A 72 3.46 -5.43 -0.36
C ILE A 72 3.94 -4.90 -1.72
N PHE A 73 4.79 -5.62 -2.43
CA PHE A 73 5.43 -5.12 -3.64
C PHE A 73 5.18 -6.02 -4.85
N ILE A 74 5.00 -5.39 -6.02
CA ILE A 74 4.95 -6.09 -7.31
C ILE A 74 6.29 -5.95 -8.03
N GLU A 75 6.52 -6.74 -9.07
CA GLU A 75 7.79 -6.77 -9.80
C GLU A 75 7.60 -6.44 -11.28
N SER A 76 8.65 -5.96 -11.94
CA SER A 76 8.59 -5.52 -13.33
C SER A 76 8.36 -6.63 -14.33
N THR A 77 8.83 -7.85 -14.01
CA THR A 77 8.85 -9.01 -14.90
C THR A 77 7.78 -10.05 -14.56
N ILE A 78 7.08 -9.91 -13.43
CA ILE A 78 6.09 -10.89 -12.94
C ILE A 78 4.67 -10.32 -13.03
N ASN A 79 3.71 -11.16 -13.40
CA ASN A 79 2.30 -10.78 -13.47
C ASN A 79 1.77 -10.35 -12.08
N PRO A 80 1.24 -9.11 -11.92
CA PRO A 80 0.89 -8.57 -10.60
C PRO A 80 -0.44 -9.09 -10.05
N LYS A 81 -1.24 -9.83 -10.82
CA LYS A 81 -2.63 -10.19 -10.45
C LYS A 81 -2.78 -10.84 -9.08
N LEU A 82 -1.86 -11.73 -8.70
CA LEU A 82 -1.92 -12.41 -7.40
C LEU A 82 -1.60 -11.46 -6.25
N MET A 83 -0.58 -10.63 -6.39
CA MET A 83 -0.26 -9.60 -5.39
C MET A 83 -1.38 -8.57 -5.26
N GLU A 84 -2.01 -8.18 -6.38
CA GLU A 84 -3.19 -7.31 -6.35
C GLU A 84 -4.38 -7.95 -5.65
N GLN A 85 -4.57 -9.27 -5.80
CA GLN A 85 -5.59 -10.00 -5.06
C GLN A 85 -5.32 -9.98 -3.56
N ILE A 86 -4.09 -10.29 -3.13
CA ILE A 86 -3.69 -10.21 -1.71
C ILE A 86 -3.88 -8.81 -1.14
N SER A 87 -3.50 -7.78 -1.92
CA SER A 87 -3.71 -6.38 -1.55
C SER A 87 -5.17 -6.09 -1.25
N ARG A 88 -6.09 -6.53 -2.13
CA ARG A 88 -7.54 -6.35 -1.94
C ARG A 88 -8.07 -7.14 -0.75
N GLU A 89 -7.71 -8.41 -0.61
CA GLU A 89 -8.22 -9.30 0.44
C GLU A 89 -7.79 -8.87 1.86
N ASN A 90 -6.61 -8.27 2.00
CA ASN A 90 -6.08 -7.84 3.29
C ASN A 90 -6.19 -6.33 3.51
N ASN A 91 -6.76 -5.57 2.57
CA ASN A 91 -6.80 -4.11 2.59
C ASN A 91 -5.40 -3.48 2.85
N ILE A 92 -4.36 -4.06 2.25
CA ILE A 92 -2.97 -3.62 2.36
C ILE A 92 -2.54 -2.89 1.09
N SER A 93 -1.65 -1.91 1.19
CA SER A 93 -1.21 -1.12 0.04
C SER A 93 -0.19 -1.86 -0.82
N ILE A 94 -0.23 -1.65 -2.14
CA ILE A 94 0.91 -1.96 -3.02
C ILE A 94 1.92 -0.82 -2.89
N GLY A 95 3.10 -1.12 -2.36
CA GLY A 95 4.18 -0.17 -2.06
C GLY A 95 4.90 0.35 -3.29
N GLY A 96 4.75 -0.33 -4.42
CA GLY A 96 5.33 0.06 -5.70
C GLY A 96 5.81 -1.15 -6.50
N LYS A 97 6.45 -0.85 -7.62
CA LYS A 97 7.05 -1.83 -8.53
C LYS A 97 8.56 -1.89 -8.32
N LEU A 98 9.07 -3.09 -8.06
CA LEU A 98 10.49 -3.38 -7.91
C LEU A 98 11.06 -4.02 -9.18
N PHE A 99 12.37 -3.89 -9.35
CA PHE A 99 13.11 -4.42 -10.48
C PHE A 99 14.12 -5.47 -9.99
N ALA A 100 14.06 -6.68 -10.52
CA ALA A 100 14.94 -7.79 -10.14
C ALA A 100 15.65 -8.37 -11.36
N ASP A 101 14.91 -9.09 -12.21
CA ASP A 101 15.50 -9.85 -13.34
C ASP A 101 15.81 -9.00 -14.57
N SER A 102 15.33 -7.76 -14.61
CA SER A 102 15.57 -6.85 -15.72
C SER A 102 15.77 -5.41 -15.25
N LEU A 103 16.59 -4.68 -16.01
CA LEU A 103 16.57 -3.23 -15.96
C LEU A 103 15.23 -2.71 -16.48
N GLY A 104 14.91 -1.46 -16.13
CA GLY A 104 13.87 -0.74 -16.83
C GLY A 104 14.33 -0.27 -18.21
N ASP A 105 13.38 0.20 -19.01
CA ASP A 105 13.68 0.89 -20.27
C ASP A 105 14.49 2.18 -20.05
N GLU A 106 14.91 2.84 -21.12
CA GLU A 106 15.74 4.05 -21.06
C GLU A 106 15.12 5.19 -20.26
N ASN A 107 13.78 5.26 -20.21
CA ASN A 107 13.01 6.29 -19.50
C ASN A 107 12.70 5.89 -18.04
N SER A 108 13.05 4.66 -17.64
CA SER A 108 12.80 4.14 -16.30
C SER A 108 13.79 4.70 -15.27
N PRO A 109 13.35 4.94 -14.02
CA PRO A 109 14.26 5.21 -12.91
C PRO A 109 15.18 4.03 -12.57
N ALA A 110 15.04 2.88 -13.23
CA ALA A 110 15.86 1.68 -13.09
C ALA A 110 16.62 1.30 -14.38
N ASN A 111 16.94 2.27 -15.23
CA ASN A 111 17.61 2.07 -16.53
C ASN A 111 19.08 1.61 -16.45
N THR A 112 19.71 1.65 -15.27
CA THR A 112 21.05 1.11 -15.02
C THR A 112 21.04 0.31 -13.74
N TYR A 113 22.01 -0.60 -13.55
CA TYR A 113 22.10 -1.41 -12.33
C TYR A 113 22.17 -0.57 -11.05
N ILE A 114 22.93 0.54 -11.07
CA ILE A 114 23.02 1.46 -9.92
C ILE A 114 21.67 2.12 -9.63
N ASN A 115 20.99 2.58 -10.69
CA ASN A 115 19.69 3.24 -10.55
C ASN A 115 18.61 2.26 -10.11
N LEU A 116 18.65 1.01 -10.59
CA LEU A 116 17.80 -0.09 -10.15
C LEU A 116 17.90 -0.29 -8.63
N LEU A 117 19.12 -0.44 -8.11
CA LEU A 117 19.32 -0.65 -6.67
C LEU A 117 18.85 0.55 -5.84
N LYS A 118 19.12 1.78 -6.30
CA LYS A 118 18.63 3.00 -5.64
C LYS A 118 17.11 3.10 -5.68
N ASN A 119 16.49 2.81 -6.82
CA ASN A 119 15.05 2.87 -7.01
C ASN A 119 14.33 1.86 -6.10
N ASN A 120 14.84 0.62 -6.04
CA ASN A 120 14.30 -0.39 -5.14
C ASN A 120 14.42 0.04 -3.68
N ALA A 121 15.61 0.51 -3.26
CA ALA A 121 15.82 0.97 -1.88
C ALA A 121 14.86 2.11 -1.48
N ASN A 122 14.66 3.10 -2.37
CA ASN A 122 13.72 4.19 -2.14
C ASN A 122 12.28 3.69 -2.08
N THR A 123 11.86 2.87 -3.04
CA THR A 123 10.50 2.34 -3.10
C THR A 123 10.16 1.51 -1.86
N ILE A 124 11.10 0.68 -1.40
CA ILE A 124 10.96 -0.12 -0.19
C ILE A 124 10.86 0.78 1.05
N ALA A 125 11.80 1.73 1.21
CA ALA A 125 11.81 2.62 2.37
C ALA A 125 10.57 3.51 2.45
N ASP A 126 10.15 4.10 1.33
CA ASP A 126 9.01 5.02 1.29
C ASP A 126 7.68 4.29 1.59
N ALA A 127 7.57 3.02 1.22
CA ALA A 127 6.38 2.22 1.48
C ALA A 127 6.36 1.64 2.90
N LEU A 128 7.50 1.16 3.40
CA LEU A 128 7.58 0.49 4.71
C LEU A 128 7.71 1.46 5.90
N SER A 129 8.19 2.69 5.69
CA SER A 129 8.28 3.71 6.75
C SER A 129 6.95 4.42 7.04
N LYS A 130 5.88 4.10 6.31
CA LYS A 130 4.55 4.68 6.57
C LYS A 130 3.91 4.03 7.80
N ASN A 131 3.36 4.85 8.69
CA ASN A 131 2.55 4.37 9.80
C ASN A 131 1.23 3.76 9.27
N PRO A 132 0.94 2.47 9.52
CA PRO A 132 -0.26 1.81 9.00
C PRO A 132 -1.58 2.46 9.50
N VAL A 133 -1.52 3.21 10.61
CA VAL A 133 -2.67 3.94 11.17
C VAL A 133 -3.09 5.14 10.29
N ALA A 134 -2.15 5.80 9.59
CA ALA A 134 -2.46 6.99 8.80
C ALA A 134 -3.13 6.66 7.45
N THR A 135 -2.88 5.47 6.90
CA THR A 135 -3.39 5.06 5.59
C THR A 135 -4.91 4.79 5.60
N ASN A 136 -5.47 4.42 6.76
CA ASN A 136 -6.90 4.19 6.93
C ASN A 136 -7.72 5.47 7.17
N LEU A 137 -7.09 6.56 7.63
CA LEU A 137 -7.78 7.84 7.87
C LEU A 137 -7.87 8.71 6.61
N ASN A 138 -6.90 8.59 5.69
CA ASN A 138 -6.90 9.38 4.45
C ASN A 138 -7.83 8.83 3.35
N LYS A 139 -8.28 7.56 3.44
CA LYS A 139 -9.29 7.02 2.51
C LYS A 139 -10.74 7.37 2.89
N SER A 140 -11.00 7.83 4.13
CA SER A 140 -12.32 8.31 4.54
C SER A 140 -12.52 9.84 4.36
N GLY A 141 -11.49 10.55 3.90
CA GLY A 141 -11.49 12.02 3.80
C GLY A 141 -11.96 12.60 2.47
N GLU A 142 -12.04 11.82 1.40
CA GLU A 142 -12.47 12.30 0.08
C GLU A 142 -13.78 11.68 -0.38
N LYS A 143 -14.80 12.56 -0.41
CA LYS A 143 -16.14 12.43 -1.00
C LYS A 143 -17.23 11.76 -0.15
N SER A 144 -17.72 12.55 0.81
CA SER A 144 -19.17 12.76 0.91
C SER A 144 -19.48 14.25 1.10
N LYS A 145 -19.70 14.98 0.00
CA LYS A 145 -20.49 16.21 0.06
C LYS A 145 -21.96 15.80 0.08
N THR A 146 -22.43 15.21 1.18
CA THR A 146 -23.87 15.11 1.43
C THR A 146 -24.33 16.52 1.83
N SER A 147 -25.02 17.18 0.89
CA SER A 147 -25.61 18.51 1.09
C SER A 147 -26.54 18.50 2.30
N ILE A 148 -26.13 19.16 3.39
CA ILE A 148 -26.89 19.36 4.63
C ILE A 148 -28.25 20.05 4.36
N TRP A 149 -28.41 20.69 3.20
CA TRP A 149 -29.66 21.30 2.74
C TRP A 149 -30.86 20.34 2.66
N PHE A 150 -30.66 19.03 2.53
CA PHE A 150 -31.78 18.07 2.54
C PHE A 150 -32.43 17.91 3.92
N PHE A 151 -31.76 18.30 5.02
CA PHE A 151 -32.31 18.24 6.38
C PHE A 151 -33.01 19.53 6.84
N LEU A 152 -32.92 20.63 6.07
CA LEU A 152 -33.60 21.90 6.40
C LEU A 152 -34.98 22.08 5.74
N ILE A 153 -35.34 21.22 4.79
CA ILE A 153 -36.62 21.29 4.08
C ILE A 153 -37.84 20.89 4.96
N PRO A 154 -37.76 19.96 5.94
CA PRO A 154 -38.94 19.61 6.73
C PRO A 154 -39.38 20.68 7.75
N PHE A 155 -38.49 21.60 8.16
CA PHE A 155 -38.81 22.58 9.20
C PHE A 155 -39.57 23.81 8.68
N ALA A 156 -39.38 24.18 7.42
CA ALA A 156 -40.07 25.33 6.82
C ALA A 156 -41.58 25.09 6.59
N ILE A 157 -41.98 23.84 6.34
CA ILE A 157 -43.38 23.49 6.06
C ILE A 157 -44.22 23.45 7.35
N ILE A 158 -43.62 23.04 8.48
CA ILE A 158 -44.32 22.97 9.78
C ILE A 158 -44.55 24.38 10.36
N ALA A 159 -43.62 25.31 10.17
CA ALA A 159 -43.77 26.70 10.63
C ALA A 159 -44.88 27.48 9.89
N LEU A 160 -45.09 27.20 8.59
CA LEU A 160 -46.12 27.88 7.79
C LEU A 160 -47.55 27.40 8.16
N ALA A 161 -47.72 26.12 8.48
CA ALA A 161 -49.01 25.57 8.89
C ALA A 161 -49.49 26.11 10.25
N LEU A 162 -48.58 26.29 11.21
CA LEU A 162 -48.88 26.87 12.52
C LEU A 162 -49.24 28.37 12.45
N PHE A 163 -48.61 29.13 11.56
CA PHE A 163 -48.92 30.55 11.38
C PHE A 163 -50.31 30.80 10.78
N VAL A 164 -50.74 29.96 9.83
CA VAL A 164 -52.09 30.07 9.22
C VAL A 164 -53.20 29.71 10.22
N VAL A 165 -52.96 28.71 11.08
CA VAL A 165 -53.94 28.30 12.11
C VAL A 165 -54.10 29.38 13.19
N LEU A 166 -53.01 30.06 13.58
CA LEU A 166 -53.07 31.13 14.58
C LEU A 166 -53.78 32.38 14.08
N LYS A 167 -53.66 32.74 12.79
CA LYS A 167 -54.36 33.90 12.21
C LYS A 167 -55.88 33.70 12.08
N LYS A 168 -56.34 32.46 11.89
CA LYS A 168 -57.79 32.14 11.73
C LYS A 168 -58.59 32.21 13.04
N ARG A 169 -57.92 32.27 14.20
CA ARG A 169 -58.57 32.41 15.52
C ARG A 169 -58.73 33.86 16.00
N SER A 170 -58.21 34.85 15.26
CA SER A 170 -58.23 36.27 15.65
C SER A 170 -59.22 37.13 14.85
N ASN A 171 -60.04 36.52 13.99
CA ASN A 171 -61.23 37.12 13.35
C ASN A 171 -62.44 36.26 13.68
#